data_AF-A0AAJ1QMT3-F1
#
_entry.id   AF-A0AAJ1QMT3-F1
#
_cell.length_a   1.000
_cell.length_b   1.000
_cell.length_c   1.000
_cell.angle_alpha   90.00
_cell.angle_beta   90.00
_cell.angle_gamma   90.00
#
_symmetry.space_group_name_H-M   'P 1'
#
loop_
_entity.id
_entity.type
_entity.pdbx_description
1 polymer ?
#
loop_
_entity_poly.entity_id
_entity_poly.type
_entity_poly.pdbx_seq_one_letter_code
_entity_poly.pdbx_strand_id
1 'polypeptide(L)' 'MVIEKLAEKELKIVGSSDGWDYKKHSEWFLNEVRNDTKLRKIFEKKIKKEELISCFEDIAEGKVNPLKVLVEY' A
#
# COMPACT_ATOMS: atom_id res chain seq x y z
N MET A 1 14.21 14.95 23.94
CA MET A 1 15.08 13.76 24.09
C MET A 1 14.88 12.62 23.07
N VAL A 2 14.31 12.85 21.88
CA VAL A 2 14.36 11.88 20.75
C VAL A 2 15.44 12.30 19.75
N ILE A 3 15.51 13.60 19.43
CA ILE A 3 16.50 14.16 18.49
C ILE A 3 17.94 14.02 19.05
N GLU A 4 18.15 14.26 20.34
CA GLU A 4 19.47 14.10 20.98
C GLU A 4 20.00 12.66 20.88
N LYS A 5 19.13 11.66 21.10
CA LYS A 5 19.49 10.24 20.97
C LYS A 5 19.80 9.82 19.53
N LEU A 6 19.26 10.52 18.53
CA LEU A 6 19.57 10.26 17.12
C LEU A 6 20.91 10.86 16.74
N ALA A 7 21.21 12.08 17.23
CA ALA A 7 22.48 12.75 17.02
C ALA A 7 23.66 11.96 17.60
N GLU A 8 23.52 11.42 18.81
CA GLU A 8 24.53 10.53 19.44
C GLU A 8 24.85 9.28 18.61
N LYS A 9 23.91 8.84 17.77
CA LYS A 9 24.02 7.65 16.91
C LYS A 9 24.24 7.98 15.44
N GLU A 10 24.45 9.26 15.11
CA GLU A 10 24.57 9.77 13.74
C GLU A 10 23.39 9.38 12.81
N LEU A 11 22.21 9.14 13.39
CA LEU A 11 21.02 8.73 12.66
C LEU A 11 20.32 9.94 12.03
N LYS A 12 19.76 9.74 10.83
CA LYS A 12 19.04 10.79 10.08
C LYS A 12 17.57 10.44 9.95
N ILE A 13 16.70 11.43 10.21
CA ILE A 13 15.28 11.35 9.86
C ILE A 13 15.13 11.84 8.42
N VAL A 14 14.58 11.00 7.55
CA VAL A 14 14.28 11.36 6.16
C VAL A 14 12.77 11.31 5.97
N GLY A 15 12.17 12.44 5.60
CA GLY A 15 10.78 12.48 5.15
C GLY A 15 10.68 11.91 3.73
N SER A 16 9.74 11.01 3.52
CA SER A 16 9.39 10.54 2.19
C SER A 16 7.92 10.87 1.95
N SER A 17 7.69 11.66 0.91
CA SER A 17 6.37 11.91 0.33
C SER A 17 6.49 11.55 -1.14
N ASP A 18 5.50 10.84 -1.68
CA ASP A 18 5.29 10.57 -3.11
C ASP A 18 6.60 10.54 -3.91
N GLY A 19 7.34 9.46 -3.70
CA GLY A 19 8.75 9.34 -4.08
C GLY A 19 8.96 8.92 -5.53
N TRP A 20 10.03 9.46 -6.12
CA TRP A 20 10.58 9.07 -7.43
C TRP A 20 9.59 9.27 -8.59
N ASP A 21 10.09 9.29 -9.82
CA ASP A 21 9.24 9.23 -11.00
C ASP A 21 8.37 7.95 -10.93
N TYR A 22 7.08 8.09 -10.61
CA TYR A 22 6.14 6.98 -10.41
C TYR A 22 6.19 5.94 -11.54
N LYS A 23 6.46 6.38 -12.76
CA LYS A 23 6.61 5.49 -13.91
C LYS A 23 7.87 4.63 -13.77
N LYS A 24 9.03 5.25 -13.53
CA LYS A 24 10.29 4.50 -13.33
C LYS A 24 10.21 3.57 -12.13
N HIS A 25 9.57 4.00 -11.04
CA HIS A 25 9.42 3.18 -9.86
C HIS A 25 8.53 1.95 -10.14
N SER A 26 7.40 2.14 -10.82
CA SER A 26 6.50 1.04 -11.18
C SER A 26 7.14 0.07 -12.18
N GLU A 27 7.90 0.56 -13.16
CA GLU A 27 8.67 -0.29 -14.09
C GLU A 27 9.69 -1.16 -13.36
N TRP A 28 10.49 -0.58 -12.47
CA TRP A 28 11.43 -1.33 -11.62
C TRP A 28 10.69 -2.36 -10.76
N PHE A 29 9.66 -1.92 -10.03
CA PHE A 29 8.91 -2.77 -9.11
C PHE A 29 8.29 -3.98 -9.81
N LEU A 30 7.62 -3.76 -10.95
CA LEU A 30 6.97 -4.84 -11.72
C LEU A 30 7.98 -5.85 -12.28
N ASN A 31 9.21 -5.42 -12.59
CA ASN A 31 10.27 -6.33 -13.01
C ASN A 31 10.75 -7.22 -11.84
N GLU A 32 10.94 -6.64 -10.66
CA GLU A 32 11.40 -7.37 -9.47
C GLU A 32 10.35 -8.37 -8.96
N VAL A 33 9.08 -7.98 -8.92
CA VAL A 33 8.01 -8.79 -8.30
C VAL A 33 7.30 -9.73 -9.28
N ARG A 34 7.75 -9.81 -10.53
CA ARG A 34 7.05 -10.56 -11.61
C ARG A 34 6.69 -12.00 -11.22
N ASN A 35 7.54 -12.65 -10.42
CA ASN A 35 7.35 -14.04 -9.96
C ASN A 35 6.91 -14.14 -8.48
N ASP A 36 6.79 -13.02 -7.76
CA ASP A 36 6.37 -13.02 -6.36
C ASP A 36 4.84 -13.05 -6.24
N THR A 37 4.33 -14.14 -5.66
CA THR A 37 2.89 -14.33 -5.43
C THR A 37 2.41 -13.75 -4.10
N LYS A 38 3.31 -13.32 -3.20
CA LYS A 38 2.95 -12.80 -1.87
C LYS A 38 2.11 -11.54 -1.95
N LEU A 39 2.35 -10.67 -2.94
CA LEU A 39 1.53 -9.48 -3.17
C LEU A 39 0.07 -9.82 -3.45
N ARG A 40 -0.23 -11.00 -4.01
CA ARG A 40 -1.63 -11.41 -4.22
C ARG A 40 -2.37 -11.63 -2.90
N LYS A 41 -1.66 -11.93 -1.82
CA LYS A 41 -2.25 -12.18 -0.49
C LYS A 41 -2.76 -10.92 0.19
N ILE A 42 -2.31 -9.72 -0.24
CA ILE A 42 -2.78 -8.46 0.34
C ILE A 42 -4.22 -8.11 -0.10
N PHE A 43 -4.67 -8.69 -1.22
CA PHE A 43 -6.02 -8.51 -1.73
C PHE A 43 -6.97 -9.48 -1.01
N GLU A 44 -7.33 -9.12 0.22
CA GLU A 44 -8.15 -9.92 1.12
C GLU A 44 -9.63 -9.96 0.71
N LYS A 45 -10.07 -9.00 -0.12
CA LYS A 45 -11.43 -8.96 -0.67
C LYS A 45 -11.37 -8.74 -2.17
N LYS A 46 -12.15 -9.51 -2.91
CA LYS A 46 -12.38 -9.33 -4.36
C LYS A 46 -13.84 -9.00 -4.58
N ILE A 47 -14.10 -8.03 -5.44
CA ILE A 47 -15.44 -7.58 -5.78
C ILE A 47 -15.56 -7.33 -7.28
N LYS A 48 -16.78 -7.33 -7.80
CA LYS A 48 -17.09 -6.80 -9.13
C LYS A 48 -17.33 -5.29 -9.07
N LYS A 49 -17.24 -4.62 -10.22
CA LYS A 49 -17.49 -3.17 -10.33
C LYS A 49 -18.86 -2.73 -9.79
N GLU A 50 -19.89 -3.58 -9.89
CA GLU A 50 -21.24 -3.26 -9.41
C GLU A 50 -21.30 -3.16 -7.87
N GLU A 51 -20.36 -3.79 -7.17
CA GLU A 51 -20.27 -3.83 -5.71
C GLU A 51 -19.39 -2.71 -5.14
N LEU A 52 -18.87 -1.80 -5.98
CA LEU A 52 -17.91 -0.78 -5.56
C LEU A 52 -18.51 0.13 -4.48
N ILE A 53 -19.72 0.63 -4.70
CA ILE A 53 -20.39 1.58 -3.79
C ILE A 53 -20.65 0.91 -2.44
N SER A 54 -21.30 -0.26 -2.44
CA SER A 54 -21.60 -0.99 -1.20
C SER A 54 -20.34 -1.42 -0.46
N CYS A 55 -19.26 -1.78 -1.18
CA CYS A 55 -17.98 -2.09 -0.54
C CYS A 55 -17.37 -0.88 0.17
N PHE A 56 -17.50 0.33 -0.37
CA PHE A 56 -17.04 1.55 0.31
C PHE A 56 -17.87 1.82 1.58
N GLU A 57 -19.18 1.65 1.51
CA GLU A 57 -20.08 1.79 2.66
C GLU A 57 -19.71 0.79 3.77
N ASP A 58 -19.49 -0.48 3.41
CA ASP A 58 -19.12 -1.52 4.38
C ASP A 58 -17.76 -1.25 5.05
N ILE A 59 -16.80 -0.65 4.34
CA ILE A 59 -15.51 -0.22 4.92
C ILE A 59 -15.71 0.97 5.85
N ALA A 60 -16.49 1.98 5.44
CA ALA A 60 -16.73 3.18 6.24
C ALA A 60 -17.48 2.88 7.55
N GLU A 61 -18.39 1.91 7.51
CA GLU A 61 -19.13 1.43 8.68
C GLU A 61 -18.34 0.39 9.50
N GLY A 62 -17.14 0.00 9.07
CA GLY A 62 -16.30 -0.97 9.77
C GLY A 62 -16.82 -2.41 9.75
N LYS A 63 -17.78 -2.73 8.87
CA LYS A 63 -18.29 -4.10 8.67
C LYS A 63 -17.23 -5.02 8.09
N VAL A 64 -16.34 -4.48 7.28
CA VAL A 64 -15.16 -5.15 6.74
C VAL A 64 -13.94 -4.26 6.89
N ASN A 65 -12.76 -4.86 7.05
CA ASN A 65 -11.50 -4.12 7.16
C ASN A 65 -10.38 -4.82 6.37
N PRO A 66 -10.53 -4.99 5.04
CA PRO A 66 -9.51 -5.64 4.23
C PRO A 66 -8.29 -4.73 4.06
N LEU A 67 -7.10 -5.30 4.05
CA LEU A 67 -5.87 -4.57 3.74
C LEU A 67 -5.92 -3.94 2.33
N LYS A 68 -6.45 -4.68 1.36
CA LYS A 68 -6.70 -4.20 -0.01
C LYS A 68 -7.89 -4.91 -0.63
N VAL A 69 -8.68 -4.16 -1.40
CA VAL A 69 -9.76 -4.69 -2.24
C VAL A 69 -9.29 -4.73 -3.70
N LEU A 70 -9.50 -5.86 -4.37
CA LEU A 70 -9.32 -6.00 -5.82
C LEU A 70 -10.68 -5.89 -6.51
N VAL A 71 -10.78 -4.96 -7.46
CA VAL A 71 -11.99 -4.78 -8.29
C VAL A 71 -11.77 -5.44 -9.64
N GLU A 72 -12.65 -6.37 -10.01
CA GLU A 72 -12.68 -7.02 -11.31
C GLU A 72 -13.74 -6.31 -12.19
N TYR A 73 -13.33 -5.84 -13.38
CA TYR A 73 -14.10 -4.96 -14.26
C TYR A 73 -14.82 -5.68 -15.41
#